data_AF-Q64DL8-F1
#
_entry.id   AF-Q64DL8-F1
#
_cell.length_a   1.000
_cell.length_b   1.000
_cell.length_c   1.000
_cell.angle_alpha   90.00
_cell.angle_beta   90.00
_cell.angle_gamma   90.00
#
_symmetry.space_group_name_H-M   'P 1'
#
loop_
_entity.id
_entity.type
_entity.pdbx_description
1 polymer ?
#
loop_
_entity_poly.entity_id
_entity_poly.type
_entity_poly.pdbx_seq_one_letter_code
_entity_poly.pdbx_strand_id
1 'polypeptide(L)'
;MPEENVSLVLGDVIVPPARSIMMAFKYNGTTIIFDEINLSYTSYEFDPITSKLYPDAYHVTANSDEYRINVTINVIKNVPLVRSFPGALPDYVIFEQISDYDITLFKAGELVYSLNHGGFSEYTTHVVHTIYGKVLNAEGALVTVTNTRTGMSKQSTVASGYYSVDGNFLDYLVNDTAPWVADGDIMYIEAVKNQNRGNTTLIVNMSVDKQQAADISLQPQPE
;
A
#
# COMPACT_ATOMS: atom_id res chain seq x y z
N MET A 1 -27.99 10.20 13.56
CA MET A 1 -27.04 10.15 14.69
C MET A 1 -26.49 8.74 14.69
N PRO A 2 -25.18 8.51 14.55
CA PRO A 2 -24.64 7.17 14.76
C PRO A 2 -25.10 6.70 16.14
N GLU A 3 -25.55 5.45 16.28
CA GLU A 3 -25.83 4.89 17.60
C GLU A 3 -24.60 5.14 18.48
N GLU A 4 -24.80 5.76 19.65
CA GLU A 4 -23.77 6.40 20.49
C GLU A 4 -22.63 5.46 20.97
N ASN A 5 -22.62 4.21 20.52
CA ASN A 5 -21.79 3.14 21.02
C ASN A 5 -21.04 2.35 19.96
N VAL A 6 -21.00 2.77 18.69
CA VAL A 6 -20.27 2.05 17.64
C VAL A 6 -19.17 2.93 17.02
N SER A 7 -17.93 2.47 17.11
CA SER A 7 -16.78 3.03 16.40
C SER A 7 -15.90 1.86 15.96
N LEU A 8 -15.50 1.88 14.69
CA LEU A 8 -14.50 0.99 14.12
C LEU A 8 -13.31 1.87 13.72
N VAL A 9 -12.16 1.59 14.31
CA VAL A 9 -10.89 2.17 13.89
C VAL A 9 -10.13 1.07 13.17
N LEU A 10 -9.77 1.31 11.92
CA LEU A 10 -8.87 0.48 11.12
C LEU A 10 -7.69 1.36 10.74
N GLY A 11 -6.59 1.22 11.47
CA GLY A 11 -5.34 1.89 11.13
C GLY A 11 -4.41 0.90 10.44
N ASP A 12 -3.89 1.27 9.27
CA ASP A 12 -2.80 0.54 8.62
C ASP A 12 -1.53 1.39 8.67
N VAL A 13 -0.66 1.10 9.64
CA VAL A 13 0.63 1.78 9.73
C VAL A 13 1.68 0.92 9.04
N ILE A 14 2.25 1.49 7.98
CA ILE A 14 3.26 0.84 7.15
C ILE A 14 4.63 1.33 7.62
N VAL A 15 5.27 0.56 8.50
CA VAL A 15 6.70 0.70 8.81
C VAL A 15 7.38 -0.56 8.33
N PRO A 16 8.07 -0.56 7.16
CA PRO A 16 8.75 -1.76 6.68
C PRO A 16 9.63 -2.38 7.78
N PRO A 17 9.53 -3.70 8.06
CA PRO A 17 8.79 -4.73 7.33
C PRO A 17 7.38 -5.05 7.89
N ALA A 18 6.86 -4.31 8.87
CA ALA A 18 5.65 -4.64 9.60
C ALA A 18 4.43 -3.82 9.14
N ARG A 19 3.32 -4.53 8.89
CA ARG A 19 1.98 -3.97 8.78
C ARG A 19 1.32 -4.10 10.14
N SER A 20 0.98 -2.98 10.78
CA SER A 20 0.27 -3.01 12.06
C SER A 20 -1.18 -2.63 11.82
N ILE A 21 -2.08 -3.61 11.96
CA ILE A 21 -3.53 -3.40 11.89
C ILE A 21 -4.08 -3.48 13.30
N MET A 22 -4.87 -2.48 13.70
CA MET A 22 -5.59 -2.47 14.98
C MET A 22 -7.09 -2.36 14.68
N MET A 23 -7.89 -3.10 15.45
CA MET A 23 -9.34 -3.10 15.33
C MET A 23 -9.98 -3.23 16.72
N ALA A 24 -10.96 -2.37 16.99
CA ALA A 24 -11.79 -2.48 18.17
C ALA A 24 -13.25 -2.20 17.81
N PHE A 25 -14.17 -2.79 18.56
CA PHE A 25 -15.60 -2.59 18.41
C PHE A 25 -16.24 -2.42 19.79
N LYS A 26 -17.03 -1.37 19.97
CA LYS A 26 -17.78 -1.17 21.21
C LYS A 26 -19.17 -1.79 21.06
N TYR A 27 -19.51 -2.70 21.97
CA TYR A 27 -20.78 -3.43 22.00
C TYR A 27 -21.27 -3.57 23.45
N ASN A 28 -22.53 -3.19 23.71
CA ASN A 28 -23.13 -3.24 25.05
C ASN A 28 -22.24 -2.60 26.15
N GLY A 29 -21.64 -1.45 25.85
CA GLY A 29 -20.76 -0.73 26.78
C GLY A 29 -19.37 -1.34 26.98
N THR A 30 -19.07 -2.47 26.34
CA THR A 30 -17.76 -3.14 26.38
C THR A 30 -16.98 -2.85 25.10
N THR A 31 -15.71 -2.50 25.22
CA THR A 31 -14.79 -2.43 24.07
C THR A 31 -14.19 -3.81 23.85
N ILE A 32 -14.51 -4.41 22.71
CA ILE A 32 -13.91 -5.65 22.23
C ILE A 32 -12.70 -5.25 21.38
N ILE A 33 -11.52 -5.71 21.77
CA ILE A 33 -10.30 -5.56 20.97
C ILE A 33 -10.17 -6.85 20.17
N PHE A 34 -9.94 -6.74 18.87
CA PHE A 34 -9.74 -7.89 18.01
C PHE A 34 -8.27 -8.06 17.65
N ASP A 35 -7.88 -9.32 17.56
CA ASP A 35 -6.64 -9.83 17.02
C ASP A 35 -6.93 -10.59 15.71
N GLU A 36 -5.88 -11.22 15.14
CA GLU A 36 -5.98 -12.01 13.89
C GLU A 36 -6.71 -11.29 12.76
N ILE A 37 -6.49 -9.97 12.65
CA ILE A 37 -7.22 -9.11 11.73
C ILE A 37 -6.77 -9.43 10.29
N ASN A 38 -7.72 -9.89 9.48
CA ASN A 38 -7.54 -10.10 8.05
C ASN A 38 -8.33 -9.03 7.28
N LEU A 39 -7.59 -8.12 6.65
CA LEU A 39 -8.09 -7.08 5.77
C LEU A 39 -7.79 -7.45 4.31
N SER A 40 -8.84 -7.52 3.51
CA SER A 40 -8.80 -7.80 2.08
C SER A 40 -9.45 -6.67 1.28
N TYR A 41 -8.74 -6.13 0.30
CA TYR A 41 -9.28 -5.18 -0.67
C TYR A 41 -9.93 -5.97 -1.81
N THR A 42 -11.23 -5.77 -2.03
CA THR A 42 -12.03 -6.62 -2.94
C THR A 42 -12.26 -5.99 -4.31
N SER A 43 -12.11 -4.67 -4.42
CA SER A 43 -12.14 -3.92 -5.67
C SER A 43 -11.33 -2.62 -5.55
N TYR A 44 -11.06 -1.99 -6.69
CA TYR A 44 -10.32 -0.74 -6.76
C TYR A 44 -10.96 0.19 -7.80
N GLU A 45 -10.86 1.50 -7.53
CA GLU A 45 -11.14 2.58 -8.46
C GLU A 45 -9.89 3.42 -8.71
N PHE A 46 -9.90 4.18 -9.82
CA PHE A 46 -8.82 5.09 -10.20
C PHE A 46 -9.22 6.54 -9.97
N ASP A 47 -8.46 7.26 -9.15
CA ASP A 47 -8.57 8.71 -9.00
C ASP A 47 -7.72 9.43 -10.05
N PRO A 48 -8.33 10.16 -11.01
CA PRO A 48 -7.58 10.84 -12.05
C PRO A 48 -6.85 12.10 -11.56
N ILE A 49 -7.22 12.64 -10.39
CA ILE A 49 -6.59 13.87 -9.85
C ILE A 49 -5.18 13.54 -9.33
N THR A 50 -5.06 12.45 -8.57
CA THR A 50 -3.79 11.97 -8.02
C THR A 50 -3.14 10.88 -8.87
N SER A 51 -3.86 10.36 -9.87
CA SER A 51 -3.46 9.22 -10.71
C SER A 51 -3.12 7.98 -9.90
N LYS A 52 -3.99 7.66 -8.93
CA LYS A 52 -3.80 6.56 -7.99
C LYS A 52 -5.00 5.65 -7.96
N LEU A 53 -4.73 4.36 -7.77
CA LEU A 53 -5.77 3.42 -7.38
C LEU A 53 -6.03 3.53 -5.89
N TYR A 54 -7.29 3.45 -5.52
CA TYR A 54 -7.73 3.30 -4.14
C TYR A 54 -8.74 2.16 -4.07
N PRO A 55 -8.76 1.40 -2.96
CA PRO A 55 -9.79 0.41 -2.75
C PRO A 55 -11.14 1.11 -2.59
N ASP A 56 -12.12 0.72 -3.39
CA ASP A 56 -13.51 1.17 -3.31
C ASP A 56 -14.40 0.12 -2.61
N ALA A 57 -13.87 -1.07 -2.33
CA ALA A 57 -14.50 -2.03 -1.43
C ALA A 57 -13.48 -2.87 -0.63
N TYR A 58 -13.90 -3.22 0.58
CA TYR A 58 -13.09 -3.90 1.58
C TYR A 58 -13.88 -5.02 2.26
N HIS A 59 -13.16 -6.05 2.68
CA HIS A 59 -13.65 -7.01 3.63
C HIS A 59 -12.65 -7.17 4.78
N VAL A 60 -13.14 -7.06 6.01
CA VAL A 60 -12.37 -7.25 7.23
C VAL A 60 -12.99 -8.37 8.04
N THR A 61 -12.18 -9.32 8.47
CA THR A 61 -12.54 -10.30 9.49
C THR A 61 -11.55 -10.20 10.63
N ALA A 62 -12.02 -10.34 11.85
CA ALA A 62 -11.14 -10.37 13.01
C ALA A 62 -11.75 -11.21 14.14
N ASN A 63 -10.89 -11.76 14.99
CA ASN A 63 -11.29 -12.61 16.11
C ASN A 63 -10.80 -12.01 17.43
N SER A 64 -11.46 -12.39 18.51
CA SER A 64 -11.00 -12.23 19.89
C SER A 64 -11.33 -13.54 20.60
N ASP A 65 -11.02 -13.65 21.90
CA ASP A 65 -11.29 -14.87 22.68
C ASP A 65 -12.74 -15.37 22.57
N GLU A 66 -13.72 -14.46 22.56
CA GLU A 66 -15.15 -14.82 22.55
C GLU A 66 -15.91 -14.37 21.30
N TYR A 67 -15.36 -13.42 20.53
CA TYR A 67 -16.06 -12.76 19.45
C TYR A 67 -15.36 -12.91 18.10
N ARG A 68 -16.16 -13.02 17.06
CA ARG A 68 -15.74 -12.86 15.66
C ARG A 68 -16.52 -11.72 15.04
N ILE A 69 -15.85 -10.85 14.31
CA ILE A 69 -16.48 -9.77 13.55
C ILE A 69 -16.21 -9.95 12.05
N ASN A 70 -17.22 -9.70 11.23
CA ASN A 70 -17.04 -9.50 9.80
C ASN A 70 -17.59 -8.13 9.42
N VAL A 71 -16.81 -7.39 8.63
CA VAL A 71 -17.14 -6.05 8.16
C VAL A 71 -16.94 -6.01 6.65
N THR A 72 -17.98 -5.65 5.92
CA THR A 72 -17.88 -5.27 4.52
C THR A 72 -18.01 -3.75 4.43
N ILE A 73 -17.10 -3.11 3.70
CA ILE A 73 -17.06 -1.66 3.53
C ILE A 73 -17.15 -1.38 2.04
N ASN A 74 -18.12 -0.56 1.62
CA ASN A 74 -18.26 -0.10 0.24
C ASN A 74 -18.12 1.42 0.20
N VAL A 75 -17.20 1.94 -0.61
CA VAL A 75 -16.97 3.39 -0.74
C VAL A 75 -18.04 3.98 -1.64
N ILE A 76 -18.71 5.01 -1.13
CA ILE A 76 -19.73 5.77 -1.87
C ILE A 76 -19.09 6.98 -2.55
N LYS A 77 -18.13 7.59 -1.84
CA LYS A 77 -17.44 8.79 -2.30
C LYS A 77 -16.04 8.84 -1.70
N ASN A 78 -15.11 9.33 -2.50
CA ASN A 78 -13.72 9.49 -2.12
C ASN A 78 -13.25 10.94 -2.33
N VAL A 79 -12.39 11.43 -1.44
CA VAL A 79 -11.73 12.74 -1.55
C VAL A 79 -10.24 12.57 -1.29
N PRO A 80 -9.38 12.75 -2.30
CA PRO A 80 -7.93 12.68 -2.11
C PRO A 80 -7.38 13.94 -1.45
N LEU A 81 -6.47 13.74 -0.50
CA LEU A 81 -5.64 14.77 0.13
C LEU A 81 -4.16 14.43 -0.11
N VAL A 82 -3.45 15.32 -0.81
CA VAL A 82 -2.01 15.16 -1.00
C VAL A 82 -1.28 15.82 0.17
N ARG A 83 -0.40 15.07 0.83
CA ARG A 83 0.41 15.56 1.94
C ARG A 83 1.90 15.44 1.64
N SER A 84 2.55 16.60 1.56
CA SER A 84 4.00 16.66 1.44
C SER A 84 4.69 16.70 2.81
N PHE A 85 5.75 15.92 2.95
CA PHE A 85 6.54 15.86 4.19
C PHE A 85 7.96 16.44 3.96
N PRO A 86 8.52 17.15 4.95
CA PRO A 86 9.87 17.67 4.81
C PRO A 86 10.92 16.55 4.89
N GLY A 87 11.93 16.61 4.01
CA GLY A 87 13.13 15.76 4.09
C GLY A 87 13.02 14.43 3.34
N ALA A 88 13.47 13.34 3.98
CA ALA A 88 13.56 12.00 3.39
C ALA A 88 12.29 11.15 3.58
N LEU A 89 11.22 11.71 4.12
CA LEU A 89 9.94 11.02 4.24
C LEU A 89 9.18 11.12 2.91
N PRO A 90 8.59 10.04 2.41
CA PRO A 90 7.84 10.08 1.16
C PRO A 90 6.57 10.93 1.32
N ASP A 91 6.16 11.60 0.24
CA ASP A 91 4.87 12.27 0.16
C ASP A 91 3.74 11.23 0.05
N TYR A 92 2.57 11.55 0.59
CA TYR A 92 1.42 10.65 0.66
C TYR A 92 0.18 11.22 -0.03
N VAL A 93 -0.64 10.33 -0.56
CA VAL A 93 -2.05 10.57 -0.89
C VAL A 93 -2.89 9.86 0.16
N ILE A 94 -3.71 10.63 0.85
CA ILE A 94 -4.68 10.17 1.84
C ILE A 94 -6.04 10.25 1.17
N PHE A 95 -6.70 9.11 1.03
CA PHE A 95 -8.05 8.99 0.49
C PHE A 95 -9.05 8.97 1.64
N GLU A 96 -9.72 10.10 1.84
CA GLU A 96 -10.82 10.26 2.79
C GLU A 96 -12.10 9.74 2.15
N GLN A 97 -12.65 8.66 2.70
CA GLN A 97 -13.74 7.93 2.05
C GLN A 97 -15.00 7.96 2.91
N ILE A 98 -16.12 8.31 2.28
CA ILE A 98 -17.46 8.10 2.81
C ILE A 98 -17.89 6.71 2.35
N SER A 99 -18.28 5.86 3.29
CA SER A 99 -18.52 4.44 3.01
C SER A 99 -19.79 3.93 3.68
N ASP A 100 -20.42 2.94 3.08
CA ASP A 100 -21.42 2.09 3.74
C ASP A 100 -20.73 0.89 4.38
N TYR A 101 -21.03 0.68 5.65
CA TYR A 101 -20.54 -0.45 6.45
C TYR A 101 -21.66 -1.46 6.65
N ASP A 102 -21.36 -2.74 6.39
CA ASP A 102 -22.16 -3.89 6.81
C ASP A 102 -21.36 -4.70 7.83
N ILE A 103 -21.79 -4.64 9.09
CA ILE A 103 -21.10 -5.22 10.24
C ILE A 103 -21.93 -6.36 10.79
N THR A 104 -21.27 -7.48 11.06
CA THR A 104 -21.84 -8.61 11.81
C THR A 104 -20.89 -9.03 12.92
N LEU A 105 -21.40 -9.16 14.15
CA LEU A 105 -20.67 -9.63 15.31
C LEU A 105 -21.26 -10.95 15.79
N PHE A 106 -20.40 -11.92 16.00
CA PHE A 106 -20.74 -13.24 16.51
C PHE A 106 -20.10 -13.45 17.87
N LYS A 107 -20.81 -14.08 18.81
CA LYS A 107 -20.27 -14.57 20.07
C LYS A 107 -20.49 -16.08 20.14
N ALA A 108 -19.41 -16.85 20.34
CA ALA A 108 -19.48 -18.32 20.36
C ALA A 108 -20.23 -18.95 19.15
N GLY A 109 -20.13 -18.31 17.97
CA GLY A 109 -20.78 -18.76 16.74
C GLY A 109 -22.20 -18.25 16.51
N GLU A 110 -22.83 -17.59 17.48
CA GLU A 110 -24.17 -17.00 17.33
C GLU A 110 -24.08 -15.52 16.96
N LEU A 111 -24.93 -15.07 16.03
CA LEU A 111 -25.01 -13.65 15.65
C LEU A 111 -25.61 -12.84 16.81
N VAL A 112 -24.86 -11.90 17.35
CA VAL A 112 -25.27 -11.07 18.49
C VAL A 112 -25.46 -9.59 18.15
N TYR A 113 -24.96 -9.16 16.99
CA TYR A 113 -25.15 -7.81 16.47
C TYR A 113 -25.03 -7.76 14.96
N SER A 114 -25.83 -6.91 14.31
CA SER A 114 -25.68 -6.55 12.91
C SER A 114 -26.06 -5.09 12.71
N LEU A 115 -25.28 -4.39 11.88
CA LEU A 115 -25.50 -2.98 11.56
C LEU A 115 -25.18 -2.73 10.10
N ASN A 116 -26.09 -2.04 9.41
CA ASN A 116 -25.82 -1.41 8.13
C ASN A 116 -25.90 0.11 8.31
N HIS A 117 -24.78 0.82 8.13
CA HIS A 117 -24.72 2.26 8.41
C HIS A 117 -23.59 2.95 7.65
N GLY A 118 -23.78 4.23 7.34
CA GLY A 118 -22.75 5.07 6.74
C GLY A 118 -21.63 5.44 7.72
N GLY A 119 -20.40 5.54 7.26
CA GLY A 119 -19.25 5.92 8.07
C GLY A 119 -18.14 6.53 7.22
N PHE A 120 -16.96 6.61 7.83
CA PHE A 120 -15.75 7.08 7.17
C PHE A 120 -14.71 5.98 7.18
N SER A 121 -14.02 5.76 6.06
CA SER A 121 -12.79 4.98 5.98
C SER A 121 -11.68 5.85 5.42
N GLU A 122 -10.44 5.44 5.65
CA GLU A 122 -9.26 6.13 5.14
C GLU A 122 -8.33 5.11 4.49
N TYR A 123 -7.80 5.45 3.32
CA TYR A 123 -6.74 4.69 2.67
C TYR A 123 -5.57 5.61 2.34
N THR A 124 -4.37 5.27 2.79
CA THR A 124 -3.17 6.06 2.52
C THR A 124 -2.21 5.30 1.61
N THR A 125 -1.78 5.94 0.53
CA THR A 125 -0.73 5.45 -0.39
C THR A 125 0.34 6.53 -0.59
N HIS A 126 1.49 6.15 -1.14
CA HIS A 126 2.52 7.12 -1.53
C HIS A 126 2.10 7.87 -2.80
N VAL A 127 2.51 9.15 -2.95
CA VAL A 127 2.29 9.93 -4.20
C VAL A 127 2.97 9.28 -5.40
N VAL A 128 4.03 8.53 -5.16
CA VAL A 128 4.85 7.90 -6.19
C VAL A 128 4.62 6.39 -6.28
N HIS A 129 4.79 5.79 -7.46
CA HIS A 129 4.77 4.34 -7.63
C HIS A 129 6.07 3.78 -7.14
N THR A 130 6.08 3.07 -6.01
CA THR A 130 7.35 2.64 -5.47
C THR A 130 7.67 1.20 -5.88
N ILE A 131 8.79 1.05 -6.58
CA ILE A 131 9.44 -0.24 -6.83
C ILE A 131 10.42 -0.46 -5.69
N TYR A 132 10.24 -1.56 -4.95
CA TYR A 132 11.12 -1.94 -3.86
C TYR A 132 11.93 -3.18 -4.22
N GLY A 133 13.10 -3.32 -3.61
CA GLY A 133 13.85 -4.56 -3.65
C GLY A 133 14.91 -4.63 -2.58
N LYS A 134 15.51 -5.82 -2.47
CA LYS A 134 16.61 -6.08 -1.55
C LYS A 134 17.86 -6.43 -2.33
N VAL A 135 18.97 -5.78 -1.99
CA VAL A 135 20.31 -6.12 -2.44
C VAL A 135 21.05 -6.75 -1.27
N LEU A 136 21.52 -7.99 -1.44
CA LEU A 136 22.19 -8.74 -0.38
C LEU A 136 23.62 -8.24 -0.18
N ASN A 137 24.03 -8.05 1.08
CA ASN A 137 25.38 -7.60 1.49
C ASN A 137 25.83 -6.27 0.85
N ALA A 138 24.87 -5.35 0.64
CA ALA A 138 25.03 -4.24 -0.29
C ALA A 138 24.71 -2.86 0.31
N GLU A 139 24.85 -2.69 1.63
CA GLU A 139 24.79 -1.35 2.24
C GLU A 139 25.72 -0.37 1.50
N GLY A 140 25.18 0.77 1.07
CA GLY A 140 25.88 1.76 0.26
C GLY A 140 26.03 1.42 -1.24
N ALA A 141 25.37 0.37 -1.75
CA ALA A 141 25.34 0.10 -3.19
C ALA A 141 24.49 1.14 -3.94
N LEU A 142 24.90 1.47 -5.16
CA LEU A 142 24.12 2.28 -6.09
C LEU A 142 23.20 1.36 -6.89
N VAL A 143 21.89 1.58 -6.80
CA VAL A 143 20.88 0.89 -7.60
C VAL A 143 20.42 1.83 -8.71
N THR A 144 20.45 1.35 -9.95
CA THR A 144 19.90 2.04 -11.13
C THR A 144 18.73 1.23 -11.66
N VAL A 145 17.58 1.87 -11.78
CA VAL A 145 16.35 1.29 -12.35
C VAL A 145 16.08 1.98 -13.69
N THR A 146 16.05 1.20 -14.76
CA THR A 146 15.89 1.67 -16.15
C THR A 146 14.65 1.07 -16.77
N ASN A 147 13.77 1.91 -17.29
CA ASN A 147 12.65 1.46 -18.11
C ASN A 147 13.16 1.11 -19.52
N THR A 148 12.96 -0.13 -19.95
CA THR A 148 13.46 -0.60 -21.25
C THR A 148 12.73 0.00 -22.44
N ARG A 149 11.46 0.42 -22.27
CA ARG A 149 10.66 1.07 -23.32
C ARG A 149 11.10 2.51 -23.56
N THR A 150 11.30 3.29 -22.50
CA THR A 150 11.60 4.72 -22.60
C THR A 150 13.09 5.04 -22.54
N GLY A 151 13.92 4.13 -22.04
CA GLY A 151 15.34 4.35 -21.76
C GLY A 151 15.60 5.28 -20.55
N MET A 152 14.56 5.80 -19.90
CA MET A 152 14.70 6.65 -18.73
C MET A 152 15.15 5.82 -17.53
N SER A 153 15.99 6.42 -16.68
CA SER A 153 16.52 5.76 -15.48
C SER A 153 16.41 6.65 -14.24
N LYS A 154 16.32 6.01 -13.08
CA LYS A 154 16.43 6.64 -11.77
C LYS A 154 17.39 5.84 -10.90
N GLN A 155 18.03 6.53 -9.96
CA GLN A 155 19.04 5.96 -9.08
C GLN A 155 18.66 6.12 -7.62
N SER A 156 19.07 5.14 -6.81
CA SER A 156 18.89 5.15 -5.36
C SER A 156 20.10 4.52 -4.68
N THR A 157 20.52 5.04 -3.53
CA THR A 157 21.60 4.46 -2.74
C THR A 157 21.01 3.60 -1.64
N VAL A 158 21.48 2.37 -1.53
CA VAL A 158 20.97 1.35 -0.60
C VAL A 158 21.37 1.69 0.84
N ALA A 159 20.41 1.98 1.72
CA ALA A 159 20.68 2.36 3.11
C ALA A 159 20.87 1.15 4.07
N SER A 160 20.20 0.01 3.83
CA SER A 160 20.22 -1.17 4.71
C SER A 160 20.08 -2.51 3.98
N GLY A 161 20.58 -2.57 2.74
CA GLY A 161 20.29 -3.67 1.83
C GLY A 161 18.94 -3.55 1.12
N TYR A 162 18.14 -2.52 1.41
CA TYR A 162 16.89 -2.23 0.71
C TYR A 162 17.01 -0.97 -0.14
N TYR A 163 16.32 -0.96 -1.27
CA TYR A 163 16.15 0.23 -2.11
C TYR A 163 14.67 0.46 -2.43
N SER A 164 14.35 1.71 -2.73
CA SER A 164 13.10 2.14 -3.35
C SER A 164 13.44 3.06 -4.52
N VAL A 165 12.68 2.92 -5.62
CA VAL A 165 12.69 3.88 -6.73
C VAL A 165 11.25 4.21 -7.10
N ASP A 166 11.01 5.51 -7.25
CA ASP A 166 9.69 6.10 -7.25
C ASP A 166 9.28 6.61 -8.62
N GLY A 167 8.08 6.26 -9.06
CA GLY A 167 7.48 6.74 -10.29
C GLY A 167 6.50 7.86 -10.07
N ASN A 168 6.67 8.96 -10.81
CA ASN A 168 5.77 10.09 -10.69
C ASN A 168 4.58 9.85 -11.62
N PHE A 169 3.41 9.59 -11.05
CA PHE A 169 2.18 9.39 -11.82
C PHE A 169 1.65 10.68 -12.44
N LEU A 170 2.09 11.87 -11.98
CA LEU A 170 1.75 13.13 -12.65
C LEU A 170 2.23 13.16 -14.11
N ASP A 171 3.27 12.39 -14.44
CA ASP A 171 3.81 12.30 -15.81
C ASP A 171 2.74 11.80 -16.80
N TYR A 172 1.79 10.96 -16.36
CA TYR A 172 0.68 10.47 -17.17
C TYR A 172 -0.39 11.52 -17.51
N LEU A 173 -0.64 12.45 -16.59
CA LEU A 173 -1.65 13.50 -16.79
C LEU A 173 -1.11 14.65 -17.63
N VAL A 174 0.21 14.88 -17.56
CA VAL A 174 0.88 16.00 -18.25
C VAL A 174 1.32 15.61 -19.66
N ASN A 175 1.72 14.35 -19.88
CA ASN A 175 2.13 13.86 -21.18
C ASN A 175 1.95 12.34 -21.31
N ASP A 176 0.81 11.93 -21.86
CA ASP A 176 0.45 10.53 -22.13
C ASP A 176 1.44 9.78 -23.05
N THR A 177 2.32 10.51 -23.75
CA THR A 177 3.35 9.92 -24.62
C THR A 177 4.66 9.55 -23.94
N ALA A 178 4.92 9.98 -22.68
CA ALA A 178 6.21 9.72 -22.03
C ALA A 178 6.18 9.59 -20.49
N PRO A 179 5.28 8.78 -19.89
CA PRO A 179 5.39 8.46 -18.47
C PRO A 179 6.69 7.69 -18.22
N TRP A 180 7.35 7.97 -17.09
CA TRP A 180 8.58 7.27 -16.69
C TRP A 180 8.40 5.74 -16.60
N VAL A 181 7.21 5.27 -16.17
CA VAL A 181 6.81 3.86 -16.13
C VAL A 181 5.35 3.70 -16.54
N ALA A 182 5.01 2.57 -17.15
CA ALA A 182 3.66 2.22 -17.53
C ALA A 182 3.29 0.77 -17.27
N ASP A 183 1.98 0.47 -17.22
CA ASP A 183 1.51 -0.91 -17.05
C ASP A 183 2.04 -1.81 -18.18
N GLY A 184 2.62 -2.94 -17.79
CA GLY A 184 3.33 -3.87 -18.68
C GLY A 184 4.78 -3.49 -19.02
N ASP A 185 5.29 -2.33 -18.59
CA ASP A 185 6.68 -1.95 -18.84
C ASP A 185 7.66 -2.90 -18.14
N ILE A 186 8.81 -3.12 -18.77
CA ILE A 186 9.89 -3.92 -18.17
C ILE A 186 10.94 -2.96 -17.61
N MET A 187 11.17 -3.08 -16.31
CA MET A 187 12.22 -2.38 -15.58
C MET A 187 13.42 -3.29 -15.45
N TYR A 188 14.57 -2.85 -15.97
CA TYR A 188 15.87 -3.47 -15.69
C TYR A 188 16.48 -2.78 -14.47
N ILE A 189 16.89 -3.56 -13.48
CA ILE A 189 17.41 -3.04 -12.22
C ILE A 189 18.81 -3.58 -12.02
N GLU A 190 19.80 -2.69 -11.92
CA GLU A 190 21.19 -3.02 -11.66
C GLU A 190 21.61 -2.45 -10.32
N ALA A 191 22.30 -3.26 -9.51
CA ALA A 191 22.96 -2.82 -8.29
C ALA A 191 24.47 -2.94 -8.47
N VAL A 192 25.21 -1.89 -8.11
CA VAL A 192 26.67 -1.82 -8.21
C VAL A 192 27.25 -1.36 -6.88
N LYS A 193 28.26 -2.08 -6.40
CA LYS A 193 29.08 -1.67 -5.25
C LYS A 193 30.52 -2.11 -5.48
N ASN A 194 31.45 -1.15 -5.51
CA ASN A 194 32.83 -1.40 -5.90
C ASN A 194 32.89 -2.09 -7.29
N GLN A 195 33.52 -3.26 -7.39
CA GLN A 195 33.56 -4.07 -8.61
C GLN A 195 32.45 -5.13 -8.69
N ASN A 196 31.61 -5.24 -7.66
CA ASN A 196 30.55 -6.24 -7.64
C ASN A 196 29.28 -5.69 -8.29
N ARG A 197 28.60 -6.54 -9.04
CA ARG A 197 27.34 -6.23 -9.72
C ARG A 197 26.31 -7.33 -9.53
N GLY A 198 25.06 -6.95 -9.59
CA GLY A 198 23.92 -7.85 -9.67
C GLY A 198 22.78 -7.15 -10.38
N ASN A 199 21.87 -7.92 -10.97
CA ASN A 199 20.73 -7.35 -11.66
C ASN A 199 19.48 -8.22 -11.50
N THR A 200 18.35 -7.62 -11.84
CA THR A 200 17.04 -8.28 -11.92
C THR A 200 16.14 -7.51 -12.88
N THR A 201 14.95 -8.05 -13.13
CA THR A 201 13.90 -7.40 -13.92
C THR A 201 12.57 -7.44 -13.20
N LEU A 202 11.75 -6.42 -13.44
CA LEU A 202 10.36 -6.34 -12.95
C LEU A 202 9.44 -5.97 -14.12
N ILE A 203 8.30 -6.64 -14.25
CA ILE A 203 7.21 -6.21 -15.14
C ILE A 203 6.27 -5.35 -14.31
N VAL A 204 6.09 -4.09 -14.71
CA VAL A 204 5.24 -3.13 -14.02
C VAL A 204 3.78 -3.58 -14.09
N ASN A 205 3.19 -3.84 -12.93
CA ASN A 205 1.76 -3.98 -12.73
C ASN A 205 1.19 -2.77 -11.95
N MET A 206 0.52 -1.88 -12.66
CA MET A 206 -0.04 -0.64 -12.09
C MET A 206 -1.28 -0.89 -11.22
N SER A 207 -1.84 -2.11 -11.23
CA SER A 207 -2.91 -2.50 -10.31
C SER A 207 -2.45 -2.78 -8.88
N VAL A 208 -1.13 -2.75 -8.63
CA VAL A 208 -0.55 -3.07 -7.33
C VAL A 208 0.15 -1.85 -6.76
N ASP A 209 -0.24 -1.42 -5.56
CA ASP A 209 0.33 -0.26 -4.85
C ASP A 209 1.85 -0.34 -4.66
N LYS A 210 2.39 -1.56 -4.56
CA LYS A 210 3.81 -1.83 -4.33
C LYS A 210 4.26 -3.02 -5.13
N GLN A 211 5.32 -2.84 -5.89
CA GLN A 211 5.92 -3.94 -6.62
C GLN A 211 7.29 -4.26 -6.04
N GLN A 212 7.45 -5.51 -5.63
CA GLN A 212 8.71 -6.03 -5.14
C GLN A 212 9.47 -6.68 -6.31
N ALA A 213 10.64 -6.15 -6.61
CA ALA A 213 11.60 -6.81 -7.47
C ALA A 213 12.28 -7.97 -6.73
N ALA A 214 12.77 -8.96 -7.47
CA ALA A 214 13.49 -10.07 -6.89
C ALA A 214 14.80 -9.61 -6.22
N ASP A 215 15.23 -10.36 -5.19
CA ASP A 215 16.47 -10.08 -4.46
C ASP A 215 17.68 -10.09 -5.40
N ILE A 216 18.50 -9.04 -5.31
CA ILE A 216 19.72 -8.89 -6.10
C ILE A 216 20.90 -9.36 -5.27
N SER A 217 21.62 -10.36 -5.76
CA SER A 217 22.90 -10.79 -5.19
C SER A 217 24.05 -10.12 -5.93
N LEU A 218 24.90 -9.38 -5.20
CA LEU A 218 26.10 -8.80 -5.78
C LEU A 218 27.19 -9.88 -5.93
N GLN A 219 27.71 -10.02 -7.14
CA GLN A 219 28.79 -10.94 -7.47
C GLN A 219 29.98 -10.16 -8.05
N PRO A 220 31.22 -10.62 -7.84
CA PRO A 220 32.39 -10.06 -8.52
C PRO A 220 32.20 -10.18 -10.03
N GLN A 221 32.55 -9.14 -10.78
CA GLN A 221 32.62 -9.28 -12.23
C GLN A 221 33.84 -10.12 -12.62
N PRO A 222 33.69 -11.06 -13.58
CA PRO A 222 34.86 -11.64 -14.24
C PRO A 222 35.61 -10.55 -15.01
N GLU A 223 36.94 -10.58 -14.93
CA GLU A 223 37.85 -9.70 -15.68
C GLU A 223 37.67 -9.82 -17.19
#